data_AF-A0A7S1GJW4-F1
#
_entry.id   AF-A0A7S1GJW4-F1
#
_cell.length_a   1.000
_cell.length_b   1.000
_cell.length_c   1.000
_cell.angle_alpha   90.00
_cell.angle_beta   90.00
_cell.angle_gamma   90.00
#
_symmetry.space_group_name_H-M   'P 1'
#
loop_
_entity.id
_entity.type
_entity.pdbx_description
1 polymer ?
#
loop_
_entity_poly.entity_id
_entity_poly.type
_entity_poly.pdbx_seq_one_letter_code
_entity_poly.pdbx_strand_id
1 'polypeptide(L)'
;EYLPQAKDYKRLRADLHHNDPWLIDNVKNTANFTLQSKTVPVYVKYKKETVNHDSLAHMWNEWYQPYFQADFPRLMVRFEDLLFFGKNITEQACSCIGGHIHPRGFLHISKSAKKGKVHGDDRTSLVDALIRYGTNTNDKKIMA
;
A
#
# COMPACT_ATOMS: atom_id res chain seq x y z
N GLU A 1 -34.41 -0.07 -13.32
CA GLU A 1 -33.28 0.80 -12.90
C GLU A 1 -32.00 0.20 -13.46
N TYR A 2 -31.37 0.90 -14.40
CA TYR A 2 -30.31 0.36 -15.26
C TYR A 2 -28.94 0.55 -14.58
N LEU A 3 -28.26 -0.54 -14.21
CA LEU A 3 -26.88 -0.46 -13.73
C LEU A 3 -25.95 -0.22 -14.94
N PRO A 4 -25.09 0.82 -14.95
CA PRO A 4 -24.18 1.05 -16.07
C PRO A 4 -23.12 -0.05 -16.13
N GLN A 5 -22.84 -0.54 -17.34
CA GLN A 5 -21.83 -1.58 -17.57
C GLN A 5 -20.41 -1.05 -17.35
N ALA A 6 -19.50 -1.95 -16.97
CA ALA A 6 -18.10 -1.69 -16.60
C ALA A 6 -17.23 -0.90 -17.61
N LYS A 7 -17.70 -0.66 -18.84
CA LYS A 7 -17.02 0.17 -19.84
C LYS A 7 -17.15 1.67 -19.56
N ASP A 8 -18.27 2.12 -18.99
CA ASP A 8 -18.49 3.54 -18.69
C ASP A 8 -17.66 4.06 -17.51
N TYR A 9 -17.29 3.17 -16.58
CA TYR A 9 -16.41 3.50 -15.46
C TYR A 9 -15.02 3.97 -15.89
N LYS A 10 -14.49 3.47 -17.01
CA LYS A 10 -13.16 3.88 -17.50
C LYS A 10 -13.17 5.27 -18.12
N ARG A 11 -14.30 5.69 -18.72
CA ARG A 11 -14.42 6.98 -19.39
C ARG A 11 -14.61 8.11 -18.38
N LEU A 12 -15.43 7.89 -17.36
CA LEU A 12 -15.63 8.83 -16.24
C LEU A 12 -14.32 9.16 -15.50
N ARG A 13 -13.39 8.21 -15.39
CA ARG A 13 -12.09 8.41 -14.72
C ARG A 13 -11.13 9.33 -15.48
N ALA A 14 -11.26 9.48 -16.80
CA ALA A 14 -10.32 10.30 -17.57
C ALA A 14 -10.62 11.80 -17.45
N ASP A 15 -11.89 12.14 -17.22
CA ASP A 15 -12.38 13.51 -17.34
C ASP A 15 -12.41 14.25 -15.98
N LEU A 16 -12.47 13.52 -14.85
CA LEU A 16 -12.60 14.10 -13.50
C LEU A 16 -11.26 14.42 -12.80
N HIS A 17 -10.14 13.87 -13.25
CA HIS A 17 -8.83 14.02 -12.59
C HIS A 17 -7.89 15.06 -13.23
N HIS A 18 -8.37 15.86 -14.19
CA HIS A 18 -7.49 16.73 -14.98
C HIS A 18 -6.83 17.87 -14.18
N ASN A 19 -7.42 18.28 -13.04
CA ASN A 19 -6.95 19.46 -12.30
C ASN A 19 -6.55 19.19 -10.84
N ASP A 20 -6.73 17.98 -10.32
CA ASP A 20 -6.22 17.61 -8.99
C ASP A 20 -5.93 16.10 -8.94
N PRO A 21 -4.66 15.69 -9.06
CA PRO A 21 -4.27 14.28 -9.05
C PRO A 21 -4.54 13.58 -7.70
N TRP A 22 -4.92 14.33 -6.66
CA TRP A 22 -5.30 13.81 -5.35
C TRP A 22 -6.82 13.69 -5.15
N LEU A 23 -7.63 14.15 -6.12
CA LEU A 23 -9.08 14.08 -6.03
C LEU A 23 -9.57 12.66 -6.31
N ILE A 24 -9.69 11.89 -5.24
CA ILE A 24 -10.28 10.55 -5.24
C ILE A 24 -11.81 10.73 -5.21
N ASP A 25 -12.48 10.63 -6.39
CA ASP A 25 -13.93 10.88 -6.58
C ASP A 25 -14.86 10.07 -5.68
N ASN A 26 -14.37 8.97 -5.10
CA ASN A 26 -15.13 8.07 -4.25
C ASN A 26 -15.41 8.61 -2.83
N VAL A 27 -14.86 9.75 -2.42
CA VAL A 27 -15.10 10.28 -1.07
C VAL A 27 -16.30 11.20 -0.99
N LYS A 28 -16.47 12.15 -1.93
CA LYS A 28 -17.58 13.13 -1.85
C LYS A 28 -18.90 12.59 -2.36
N ASN A 29 -18.89 11.92 -3.52
CA ASN A 29 -20.13 11.53 -4.21
C ASN A 29 -20.67 10.16 -3.78
N THR A 30 -19.82 9.26 -3.28
CA THR A 30 -20.23 7.90 -2.86
C THR A 30 -20.40 7.76 -1.35
N ALA A 31 -19.69 8.54 -0.54
CA ALA A 31 -19.74 8.43 0.93
C ALA A 31 -20.62 9.48 1.62
N ASN A 32 -21.36 10.32 0.87
CA ASN A 32 -22.18 11.41 1.43
C ASN A 32 -21.40 12.31 2.41
N PHE A 33 -20.11 12.52 2.13
CA PHE A 33 -19.21 13.20 3.04
C PHE A 33 -19.45 14.71 3.02
N THR A 34 -19.78 15.27 4.18
CA THR A 34 -19.82 16.73 4.39
C THR A 34 -18.51 17.19 5.02
N LEU A 35 -18.05 18.40 4.68
CA LEU A 35 -16.86 19.03 5.27
C LEU A 35 -16.94 19.19 6.80
N GLN A 36 -18.12 19.03 7.41
CA GLN A 36 -18.30 19.04 8.86
C GLN A 36 -18.03 17.69 9.53
N SER A 37 -17.93 16.59 8.78
CA SER A 37 -17.68 15.28 9.37
C SER A 37 -16.24 15.14 9.86
N LYS A 38 -16.05 14.65 11.09
CA LYS A 38 -14.72 14.40 11.68
C LYS A 38 -14.02 13.20 11.07
N THR A 39 -14.77 12.26 10.50
CA THR A 39 -14.23 11.02 9.91
C THR A 39 -14.96 10.65 8.62
N VAL A 40 -14.32 9.81 7.80
CA VAL A 40 -14.92 9.20 6.61
C VAL A 40 -15.08 7.71 6.90
N PRO A 41 -16.29 7.20 7.14
CA PRO A 41 -16.50 5.78 7.43
C PRO A 41 -16.12 4.91 6.23
N VAL A 42 -15.61 3.71 6.50
CA VAL A 42 -15.23 2.74 5.46
C VAL A 42 -15.95 1.41 5.66
N TYR A 43 -16.33 0.81 4.53
CA TYR A 43 -17.08 -0.45 4.46
C TYR A 43 -16.15 -1.53 3.93
N VAL A 44 -15.81 -2.53 4.75
CA VAL A 44 -14.88 -3.60 4.36
C VAL A 44 -15.61 -4.92 4.32
N LYS A 45 -15.58 -5.57 3.15
CA LYS A 45 -16.12 -6.91 2.95
C LYS A 45 -15.03 -7.96 3.23
N TYR A 46 -15.13 -8.61 4.38
CA TYR A 46 -14.32 -9.78 4.71
C TYR A 46 -14.98 -11.06 4.17
N LYS A 47 -14.28 -12.20 4.30
CA LYS A 47 -14.78 -13.50 3.81
C LYS A 47 -16.10 -13.91 4.48
N LYS A 48 -16.27 -13.60 5.76
CA LYS A 48 -17.42 -14.04 6.57
C LYS A 48 -18.51 -12.97 6.72
N GLU A 49 -18.12 -11.70 6.69
CA GLU A 49 -19.01 -10.60 7.04
C GLU A 49 -18.53 -9.29 6.39
N THR A 50 -19.41 -8.30 6.36
CA THR A 50 -19.07 -6.93 6.02
C THR A 50 -19.12 -6.10 7.29
N VAL A 51 -18.03 -5.40 7.60
CA VAL A 51 -17.93 -4.58 8.81
C VAL A 51 -17.78 -3.11 8.43
N ASN A 52 -18.46 -2.26 9.19
CA ASN A 52 -18.36 -0.82 9.09
C ASN A 52 -17.34 -0.30 10.10
N HIS A 53 -16.46 0.57 9.64
CA HIS A 53 -15.43 1.20 10.46
C HIS A 53 -15.59 2.72 10.42
N ASP A 54 -15.38 3.39 11.54
CA ASP A 54 -15.55 4.85 11.65
C ASP A 54 -14.62 5.65 10.73
N SER A 55 -13.45 5.10 10.44
CA SER A 55 -12.48 5.64 9.50
C SER A 55 -11.54 4.56 8.98
N LEU A 56 -10.78 4.90 7.93
CA LEU A 56 -9.68 4.04 7.48
C LEU A 56 -8.64 3.80 8.60
N ALA A 57 -8.36 4.82 9.42
CA ALA A 57 -7.45 4.71 10.55
C ALA A 57 -8.01 3.80 11.66
N HIS A 58 -9.32 3.88 11.93
CA HIS A 58 -10.00 2.97 12.85
C HIS A 58 -9.87 1.51 12.39
N MET A 59 -10.19 1.24 11.13
CA MET A 59 -10.06 -0.09 10.54
C MET A 59 -8.64 -0.63 10.63
N TRP A 60 -7.65 0.21 10.33
CA TRP A 60 -6.24 -0.16 10.42
C TRP A 60 -5.84 -0.53 11.85
N ASN A 61 -6.25 0.28 12.83
CA ASN A 61 -5.99 -0.01 14.24
C ASN A 61 -6.62 -1.33 14.66
N GLU A 62 -7.91 -1.55 14.39
CA GLU A 62 -8.59 -2.80 14.73
C GLU A 62 -7.93 -4.01 14.07
N TRP A 63 -7.51 -3.89 12.81
CA TRP A 63 -6.88 -4.98 12.07
C TRP A 63 -5.54 -5.42 12.68
N TYR A 64 -4.70 -4.46 13.11
CA TYR A 64 -3.36 -4.75 13.64
C TYR A 64 -3.32 -4.92 15.16
N GLN A 65 -4.35 -4.48 15.88
CA GLN A 65 -4.38 -4.53 17.34
C GLN A 65 -4.18 -5.94 17.92
N PRO A 66 -4.75 -7.03 17.36
CA PRO A 66 -4.48 -8.38 17.84
C PRO A 66 -3.01 -8.78 17.72
N TYR A 67 -2.31 -8.35 16.65
CA TYR A 67 -0.87 -8.59 16.52
C TYR A 67 -0.07 -7.79 17.55
N PHE A 68 -0.50 -6.56 17.85
CA PHE A 68 0.12 -5.72 18.86
C PHE A 68 -0.10 -6.26 20.27
N GLN A 69 -1.24 -6.88 20.55
CA GLN A 69 -1.63 -7.41 21.86
C GLN A 69 -1.35 -8.91 22.03
N ALA A 70 -0.71 -9.56 21.06
CA ALA A 70 -0.43 -10.99 21.12
C ALA A 70 0.36 -11.40 22.39
N ASP A 71 0.08 -12.59 22.94
CA ASP A 71 0.76 -13.10 24.13
C ASP A 71 2.06 -13.88 23.81
N PHE A 72 2.34 -14.09 22.53
CA PHE A 72 3.55 -14.78 22.06
C PHE A 72 4.67 -13.77 21.68
N PRO A 73 5.95 -14.20 21.69
CA PRO A 73 7.06 -13.37 21.26
C PRO A 73 6.88 -12.84 19.84
N ARG A 74 7.07 -11.53 19.65
CA ARG A 74 6.90 -10.87 18.36
C ARG A 74 8.02 -9.89 18.09
N LEU A 75 8.36 -9.76 16.81
CA LEU A 75 9.22 -8.70 16.29
C LEU A 75 8.35 -7.76 15.44
N MET A 76 8.23 -6.50 15.84
CA MET A 76 7.55 -5.47 15.05
C MET A 76 8.60 -4.60 14.38
N VAL A 77 8.53 -4.51 13.06
CA VAL A 77 9.45 -3.73 12.24
C VAL A 77 8.64 -2.73 11.43
N ARG A 78 9.02 -1.46 11.48
CA ARG A 78 8.40 -0.44 10.63
C ARG A 78 8.78 -0.69 9.18
N PHE A 79 7.83 -0.53 8.28
CA PHE A 79 8.08 -0.75 6.86
C PHE A 79 9.17 0.21 6.34
N GLU A 80 9.13 1.47 6.78
CA GLU A 80 10.10 2.51 6.42
C GLU A 80 11.53 2.12 6.81
N ASP A 81 11.72 1.48 7.96
CA ASP A 81 13.06 1.04 8.37
C ASP A 81 13.58 -0.09 7.47
N LEU A 82 12.71 -0.97 6.98
CA LEU A 82 13.08 -1.96 5.98
C LEU A 82 13.45 -1.31 4.64
N LEU A 83 12.79 -0.21 4.28
CA LEU A 83 13.08 0.54 3.06
C LEU A 83 14.45 1.23 3.12
N PHE A 84 14.71 1.98 4.20
CA PHE A 84 15.88 2.86 4.28
C PHE A 84 17.09 2.20 4.96
N PHE A 85 16.85 1.25 5.87
CA PHE A 85 17.87 0.64 6.71
C PHE A 85 17.85 -0.89 6.67
N GLY A 86 17.41 -1.46 5.54
CA GLY A 86 17.16 -2.90 5.41
C GLY A 86 18.32 -3.80 5.88
N LYS A 87 19.58 -3.44 5.62
CA LYS A 87 20.74 -4.20 6.13
C LYS A 87 20.79 -4.21 7.66
N ASN A 88 20.79 -3.04 8.28
CA ASN A 88 20.88 -2.85 9.73
C ASN A 88 19.71 -3.52 10.45
N ILE A 89 18.50 -3.38 9.91
CA ILE A 89 17.30 -4.03 10.46
C ILE A 89 17.37 -5.55 10.33
N THR A 90 17.85 -6.07 9.20
CA THR A 90 18.03 -7.51 9.01
C THR A 90 19.05 -8.08 9.99
N GLU A 91 20.15 -7.36 10.22
CA GLU A 91 21.19 -7.74 11.19
C GLU A 91 20.66 -7.76 12.63
N GLN A 92 19.93 -6.72 13.04
CA GLN A 92 19.29 -6.67 14.35
C GLN A 92 18.24 -7.78 14.53
N ALA A 93 17.38 -8.00 13.53
CA ALA A 93 16.38 -9.05 13.55
C ALA A 93 17.01 -10.44 13.65
N CYS A 94 18.08 -10.70 12.88
CA CYS A 94 18.80 -11.96 12.89
C CYS A 94 19.43 -12.24 14.26
N SER A 95 20.11 -11.26 14.86
CA SER A 95 20.65 -11.37 16.21
C SER A 95 19.57 -11.60 17.26
N CYS A 96 18.44 -10.88 17.17
CA CYS A 96 17.33 -10.98 18.10
C CYS A 96 16.72 -12.39 18.18
N ILE A 97 16.66 -13.10 17.05
CA ILE A 97 16.14 -14.49 17.00
C ILE A 97 17.22 -15.56 17.25
N GLY A 98 18.44 -15.16 17.65
CA GLY A 98 19.57 -16.09 17.86
C GLY A 98 20.17 -16.63 16.57
N GLY A 99 19.95 -15.96 15.44
CA GLY A 99 20.49 -16.31 14.13
C GLY A 99 21.85 -15.68 13.85
N HIS A 100 22.45 -16.10 12.74
CA HIS A 100 23.68 -15.52 12.20
C HIS A 100 23.48 -15.08 10.75
N ILE A 101 24.13 -13.97 10.39
CA ILE A 101 24.11 -13.49 9.01
C ILE A 101 24.81 -14.50 8.11
N HIS A 102 24.18 -14.79 6.97
CA HIS A 102 24.72 -15.70 5.98
C HIS A 102 26.13 -15.26 5.54
N PRO A 103 27.08 -16.17 5.27
CA PRO A 103 28.45 -15.79 4.87
C PRO A 103 28.53 -14.88 3.63
N ARG A 104 27.51 -14.92 2.76
CA ARG A 104 27.35 -14.02 1.60
C ARG A 104 26.89 -12.61 1.95
N GLY A 105 26.62 -12.33 3.23
CA GLY A 105 26.13 -11.04 3.72
C GLY A 105 24.67 -10.76 3.34
N PHE A 106 24.28 -9.49 3.56
CA PHE A 106 22.98 -8.96 3.18
C PHE A 106 22.89 -8.74 1.66
N LEU A 107 21.80 -9.20 1.05
CA LEU A 107 21.52 -9.02 -0.38
C LEU A 107 20.24 -8.20 -0.56
N HIS A 108 20.36 -7.03 -1.19
CA HIS A 108 19.20 -6.23 -1.59
C HIS A 108 18.66 -6.72 -2.93
N ILE A 109 17.41 -7.21 -2.96
CA ILE A 109 16.76 -7.69 -4.18
C ILE A 109 15.95 -6.54 -4.77
N SER A 110 16.50 -5.89 -5.79
CA SER A 110 15.84 -4.77 -6.50
C SER A 110 14.88 -5.24 -7.60
N LYS A 111 14.94 -6.50 -8.04
CA LYS A 111 14.01 -7.02 -9.05
C LYS A 111 12.69 -7.45 -8.39
N SER A 112 11.57 -7.36 -9.12
CA SER A 112 10.26 -7.85 -8.65
C SER A 112 10.38 -9.25 -8.04
N ALA A 113 9.86 -9.40 -6.81
CA ALA A 113 9.80 -10.68 -6.10
C ALA A 113 8.76 -11.66 -6.69
N LYS A 114 7.83 -11.15 -7.51
CA LYS A 114 6.82 -11.97 -8.19
C LYS A 114 7.27 -12.23 -9.63
N LYS A 115 8.04 -13.29 -9.82
CA LYS A 115 8.45 -13.78 -11.15
C LYS A 115 7.59 -14.98 -11.54
N GLY A 116 7.07 -15.00 -12.77
CA GLY A 116 6.36 -16.16 -13.33
C GLY A 116 5.23 -15.80 -14.29
N LYS A 117 4.81 -16.76 -15.11
CA LYS A 117 3.84 -16.56 -16.22
C LYS A 117 2.50 -15.91 -15.83
N VAL A 118 2.09 -16.00 -14.56
CA VAL A 118 0.82 -15.44 -14.04
C VAL A 118 0.97 -13.98 -13.59
N HIS A 119 2.20 -13.53 -13.38
CA HIS A 119 2.52 -12.17 -12.95
C HIS A 119 3.59 -11.63 -13.91
N GLY A 120 3.15 -11.00 -15.01
CA GLY A 120 4.03 -10.52 -16.09
C GLY A 120 5.26 -9.74 -15.61
N ASP A 121 6.27 -9.66 -16.48
CA ASP A 121 7.64 -9.30 -16.11
C ASP A 121 7.83 -7.81 -15.72
N ASP A 122 6.92 -6.95 -16.15
CA ASP A 122 6.95 -5.50 -15.89
C ASP A 122 6.22 -5.12 -14.59
N ARG A 123 6.78 -5.51 -13.45
CA ARG A 123 6.29 -5.06 -12.13
C ARG A 123 7.26 -4.07 -11.50
N THR A 124 6.71 -2.95 -11.06
CA THR A 124 7.44 -1.91 -10.33
C THR A 124 7.98 -2.48 -9.03
N SER A 125 9.30 -2.61 -8.93
CA SER A 125 10.00 -2.89 -7.68
C SER A 125 10.00 -1.67 -6.76
N LEU A 126 10.48 -1.83 -5.52
CA LEU A 126 10.72 -0.70 -4.62
C LEU A 126 11.62 0.35 -5.28
N VAL A 127 12.72 -0.06 -5.89
CA VAL A 127 13.67 0.85 -6.55
C VAL A 127 13.00 1.54 -7.72
N ASP A 128 12.22 0.82 -8.53
CA ASP A 128 11.49 1.41 -9.66
C ASP A 128 10.43 2.41 -9.18
N ALA A 129 9.77 2.14 -8.05
CA ALA A 129 8.80 3.07 -7.45
C ALA A 129 9.48 4.33 -6.92
N LEU A 130 10.61 4.19 -6.24
CA LEU A 130 11.41 5.32 -5.78
C LEU A 130 11.91 6.17 -6.95
N ILE A 131 12.33 5.56 -8.06
CA ILE A 131 12.71 6.29 -9.28
C ILE A 131 11.49 7.00 -9.89
N ARG A 132 10.36 6.32 -10.02
CA ARG A 132 9.16 6.87 -10.69
C ARG A 132 8.47 7.98 -9.89
N TYR A 133 8.48 7.89 -8.57
CA TYR A 133 7.68 8.77 -7.70
C TYR A 133 8.53 9.62 -6.74
N GLY A 134 9.82 9.31 -6.58
CA GLY A 134 10.72 10.03 -5.68
C GLY A 134 11.41 11.24 -6.30
N THR A 135 11.35 11.41 -7.62
CA THR A 135 11.82 12.62 -8.29
C THR A 135 10.66 13.60 -8.47
N ASN A 136 10.82 14.82 -7.95
CA ASN A 136 9.82 15.89 -8.04
C ASN A 136 9.69 16.49 -9.45
N THR A 137 10.30 15.87 -10.45
CA THR A 137 10.17 16.25 -11.85
C THR A 137 8.88 15.63 -12.39
N ASN A 138 7.85 16.46 -12.51
CA ASN A 138 6.69 16.24 -13.39
C ASN A 138 7.10 16.19 -14.88
N ASP A 139 8.22 15.54 -15.20
CA ASP A 139 8.68 15.38 -16.57
C ASP A 139 7.98 14.16 -17.15
N LYS A 140 6.79 14.45 -17.68
CA LYS A 140 6.24 13.75 -18.84
C LYS A 140 7.29 13.78 -19.96
N LYS A 141 8.25 12.85 -19.93
CA LYS A 141 9.10 12.31 -21.01
C LYS A 141 10.38 11.78 -20.39
N ILE A 142 10.94 10.77 -21.06
CA ILE A 142 12.26 10.10 -20.87
C ILE A 142 12.07 8.69 -20.29
N MET A 143 12.20 7.57 -21.02
CA MET A 143 12.63 7.30 -22.40
C MET A 143 11.89 6.08 -22.99
N ALA A 144 12.04 5.98 -24.32
CA ALA A 144 11.66 4.93 -25.27
C ALA A 144 11.69 3.47 -24.78
#